data_AF-A0AAD4NVA6-F1
#
_entry.id   AF-A0AAD4NVA6-F1
#
_cell.length_a   1.000
_cell.length_b   1.000
_cell.length_c   1.000
_cell.angle_alpha   90.00
_cell.angle_beta   90.00
_cell.angle_gamma   90.00
#
_symmetry.space_group_name_H-M   'P 1'
#
loop_
_entity.id
_entity.type
_entity.pdbx_description
1 polymer ?
#
loop_
_entity_poly.entity_id
_entity_poly.type
_entity_poly.pdbx_seq_one_letter_code
_entity_poly.pdbx_strand_id
1 'polypeptide(L)'
;MAALDPKVASLVDRAAREDDSDEDALIASLEDDEELDAFREQRLQQLHREYDKARRLKESEHGRYTEIKDEKALMDITTNTQLCVVHFFKPDFNRCRIMDTHLESLALSHYEARFLKINVENCPFLVTRLGVQVLPCVIAFIDGVGADRIIGFEGLGHTEQSFTTRDLEVRLIRANVLARNKVNEEDERRRLQKISAKQQDDEDEDWD
;
A
#
# COMPACT_ATOMS: atom_id res chain seq x y z
N MET A 1 3.31 42.01 1.57
CA MET A 1 3.96 41.97 0.24
C MET A 1 4.74 40.67 0.18
N ALA A 2 4.49 39.83 -0.82
CA ALA A 2 5.25 38.59 -0.98
C ALA A 2 6.74 38.96 -1.19
N ALA A 3 7.64 38.24 -0.53
CA ALA A 3 9.07 38.40 -0.78
C ALA A 3 9.33 37.97 -2.23
N LEU A 4 9.95 38.86 -3.02
CA LEU A 4 10.35 38.55 -4.39
C LEU A 4 11.47 37.52 -4.38
N ASP A 5 11.45 36.62 -5.35
CA ASP A 5 12.54 35.67 -5.56
C ASP A 5 13.87 36.44 -5.75
N PRO A 6 14.98 36.02 -5.12
CA PRO A 6 16.26 36.74 -5.16
C PRO A 6 16.80 36.95 -6.59
N LYS A 7 16.50 36.04 -7.53
CA LYS A 7 16.94 36.14 -8.92
C LYS A 7 16.08 37.15 -9.68
N VAL A 8 14.76 37.14 -9.46
CA VAL A 8 13.83 38.16 -9.96
C VAL A 8 14.19 39.54 -9.41
N ALA A 9 14.53 39.64 -8.12
CA ALA A 9 14.99 40.89 -7.52
C ALA A 9 16.28 41.41 -8.18
N SER A 10 17.23 40.52 -8.49
CA SER A 10 18.48 40.89 -9.16
C SER A 10 18.27 41.36 -10.61
N LEU A 11 17.34 40.75 -11.34
CA LEU A 11 16.99 41.13 -12.72
C LEU A 11 16.26 42.47 -12.77
N VAL A 12 15.33 42.70 -11.83
CA VAL A 12 14.63 43.98 -11.68
C VAL A 12 15.60 45.09 -11.29
N ASP A 13 16.55 44.83 -10.38
CA ASP A 13 17.59 45.80 -10.00
C ASP A 13 18.55 46.12 -11.15
N ARG A 14 18.83 45.16 -12.03
CA ARG A 14 19.66 45.37 -13.23
C ARG A 14 18.92 46.18 -14.29
N ALA A 15 17.68 45.82 -14.61
CA ALA A 15 16.83 46.54 -15.55
C ALA A 15 16.62 48.01 -15.13
N ALA A 16 16.41 48.26 -13.84
CA ALA A 16 16.25 49.61 -13.29
C ALA A 16 17.53 50.48 -13.41
N ARG A 17 18.72 49.88 -13.57
CA ARG A 17 19.99 50.60 -13.75
C ARG A 17 20.34 50.86 -15.21
N GLU A 18 19.90 49.98 -16.11
CA GLU A 18 20.24 50.00 -17.54
C GLU A 18 19.18 50.74 -18.39
N ASP A 19 18.08 51.21 -17.78
CA ASP A 19 16.90 51.83 -18.43
C ASP A 19 16.32 50.94 -19.55
N ASP A 20 16.48 49.62 -19.36
CA ASP A 20 16.08 48.60 -20.31
C ASP A 20 14.65 48.15 -19.96
N SER A 21 13.67 48.65 -20.73
CA SER A 21 12.24 48.44 -20.46
C SER A 21 11.64 47.26 -21.23
N ASP A 22 12.47 46.49 -21.95
CA ASP A 22 11.99 45.41 -22.82
C ASP A 22 11.66 44.17 -21.99
N GLU A 23 10.43 44.17 -21.47
CA GLU A 23 9.87 43.12 -20.62
C GLU A 23 9.98 41.73 -21.26
N ASP A 24 9.79 41.64 -22.58
CA ASP A 24 9.91 40.39 -23.34
C ASP A 24 11.34 39.82 -23.32
N ALA A 25 12.37 40.68 -23.35
CA ALA A 25 13.77 40.24 -23.27
C ALA A 25 14.15 39.77 -21.85
N LEU A 26 13.61 40.43 -20.82
CA LEU A 26 13.78 40.03 -19.43
C LEU A 26 13.08 38.69 -19.13
N ILE A 27 11.87 38.50 -19.65
CA ILE A 27 11.12 37.24 -19.54
C ILE A 27 11.87 36.11 -20.26
N ALA A 28 12.39 36.33 -21.47
CA ALA A 28 13.17 35.32 -22.19
C ALA A 28 14.42 34.88 -21.40
N SER A 29 15.11 35.81 -20.73
CA SER A 29 16.28 35.49 -19.90
C SER A 29 15.96 34.68 -18.63
N LEU A 30 14.71 34.74 -18.16
CA LEU A 30 14.18 33.92 -17.07
C LEU A 30 13.70 32.54 -17.55
N GLU A 31 13.35 32.40 -18.83
CA GLU A 31 12.84 31.16 -19.40
C GLU A 31 13.97 30.16 -19.76
N ASP A 32 15.16 30.67 -20.10
CA ASP A 32 16.41 29.88 -20.32
C ASP A 32 17.12 29.47 -19.02
N ASP A 33 16.43 29.53 -17.87
CA ASP A 33 17.03 29.19 -16.58
C ASP A 33 17.13 27.67 -16.41
N GLU A 34 18.35 27.14 -16.55
CA GLU A 34 18.69 25.72 -16.36
C GLU A 34 18.16 25.16 -15.03
N GLU A 35 17.99 26.01 -14.00
CA GLU A 35 17.41 25.63 -12.70
C GLU A 35 15.90 25.35 -12.77
N LEU A 36 15.14 26.14 -13.56
CA LEU A 36 13.71 25.91 -13.79
C LEU A 36 13.49 24.67 -14.66
N ASP A 37 14.35 24.45 -15.65
CA ASP A 37 14.34 23.24 -16.47
C ASP A 37 14.67 22.00 -15.64
N ALA A 38 15.68 22.06 -14.77
CA ALA A 38 15.99 20.96 -13.85
C ALA A 38 14.82 20.66 -12.90
N PHE A 39 14.11 21.67 -12.40
CA PHE A 39 12.92 21.49 -11.55
C PHE A 39 11.75 20.88 -12.32
N ARG A 40 11.54 21.32 -13.56
CA ARG A 40 10.51 20.79 -14.47
C ARG A 40 10.79 19.35 -14.83
N GLU A 41 12.04 19.02 -15.15
CA GLU A 41 12.50 17.65 -15.39
C GLU A 41 12.34 16.77 -14.15
N GLN A 42 12.70 17.25 -12.96
CA GLN A 42 12.54 16.51 -11.71
C GLN A 42 11.07 16.16 -11.44
N ARG A 43 10.16 17.13 -11.64
CA ARG A 43 8.71 16.93 -11.53
C ARG A 43 8.19 15.95 -12.58
N LEU A 44 8.61 16.09 -13.84
CA LEU A 44 8.23 15.16 -14.92
C LEU A 44 8.71 13.74 -14.62
N GLN A 45 9.92 13.61 -14.09
CA GLN A 45 10.52 12.32 -13.75
C GLN A 45 9.83 11.66 -12.55
N GLN A 46 9.41 12.43 -11.54
CA GLN A 46 8.55 11.92 -10.47
C GLN A 46 7.21 11.41 -11.02
N LEU A 47 6.58 12.19 -11.91
CA LEU A 47 5.28 11.85 -12.49
C LEU A 47 5.37 10.61 -13.39
N HIS A 48 6.42 10.47 -14.21
CA HIS A 48 6.70 9.26 -14.98
C HIS A 48 6.92 8.04 -14.08
N ARG A 49 7.69 8.18 -12.99
CA ARG A 49 7.92 7.06 -12.05
C ARG A 49 6.62 6.59 -11.39
N GLU A 50 5.76 7.51 -10.97
CA GLU A 50 4.46 7.16 -10.38
C GLU A 50 3.52 6.55 -11.42
N TYR A 51 3.49 7.11 -12.64
CA TYR A 51 2.66 6.59 -13.73
C TYR A 51 3.10 5.19 -14.16
N ASP A 52 4.40 4.93 -14.28
CA ASP A 52 4.94 3.61 -14.63
C ASP A 52 4.68 2.59 -13.51
N LYS A 53 4.76 2.99 -12.23
CA LYS A 53 4.36 2.13 -11.11
C LYS A 53 2.87 1.78 -11.21
N ALA A 54 2.01 2.76 -11.42
CA ALA A 54 0.56 2.55 -11.56
C ALA A 54 0.22 1.68 -12.79
N ARG A 55 0.93 1.86 -13.92
CA ARG A 55 0.77 1.03 -15.12
C ARG A 55 1.19 -0.41 -14.88
N ARG A 56 2.36 -0.63 -14.27
CA ARG A 56 2.86 -1.97 -13.95
C ARG A 56 1.92 -2.72 -13.02
N LEU A 57 1.41 -2.05 -11.98
CA LEU A 57 0.40 -2.62 -11.08
C LEU A 57 -0.87 -3.01 -11.84
N LYS A 58 -1.38 -2.13 -12.71
CA LYS A 58 -2.57 -2.39 -13.54
C LYS A 58 -2.36 -3.53 -14.56
N GLU A 59 -1.16 -3.68 -15.10
CA GLU A 59 -0.81 -4.72 -16.08
C GLU A 59 -0.61 -6.11 -15.45
N SER A 60 -0.39 -6.22 -14.13
CA SER A 60 0.02 -7.48 -13.49
C SER A 60 -1.09 -8.21 -12.70
N GLU A 61 -2.34 -8.12 -13.16
CA GLU A 61 -3.53 -8.75 -12.53
C GLU A 61 -3.71 -8.40 -11.03
N HIS A 62 -3.23 -7.22 -10.61
CA HIS A 62 -3.51 -6.73 -9.26
C HIS A 62 -5.00 -6.40 -9.13
N GLY A 63 -5.54 -6.52 -7.91
CA GLY A 63 -6.97 -6.31 -7.67
C GLY A 63 -7.84 -7.57 -7.80
N ARG A 64 -7.23 -8.74 -8.01
CA ARG A 64 -7.93 -10.03 -8.11
C ARG A 64 -7.28 -11.06 -7.21
N TYR A 65 -8.08 -12.05 -6.82
CA TYR A 65 -7.63 -13.19 -6.06
C TYR A 65 -7.40 -14.38 -7.00
N THR A 66 -6.14 -14.62 -7.37
CA THR A 66 -5.79 -15.59 -8.41
C THR A 66 -5.25 -16.89 -7.83
N GLU A 67 -5.73 -18.03 -8.33
CA GLU A 67 -5.19 -19.34 -7.98
C GLU A 67 -4.01 -19.72 -8.86
N ILE A 68 -2.87 -20.00 -8.23
CA ILE A 68 -1.66 -20.49 -8.87
C ILE A 68 -1.53 -21.99 -8.61
N LYS A 69 -1.33 -22.77 -9.68
CA LYS A 69 -1.20 -24.22 -9.60
C LYS A 69 0.25 -24.70 -9.59
N ASP A 70 1.18 -23.87 -10.05
CA ASP A 70 2.59 -24.22 -10.14
C ASP A 70 3.40 -23.48 -9.06
N GLU A 71 4.21 -24.24 -8.34
CA GLU A 71 5.04 -23.74 -7.27
C GLU A 71 6.13 -22.76 -7.77
N LYS A 72 6.71 -23.03 -8.94
CA LYS A 72 7.73 -22.15 -9.54
C LYS A 72 7.15 -20.80 -9.89
N ALA A 73 5.98 -20.81 -10.54
CA ALA A 73 5.26 -19.58 -10.87
C ALA A 73 4.94 -18.75 -9.62
N LEU A 74 4.57 -19.40 -8.50
CA LEU A 74 4.33 -18.69 -7.25
C LEU A 74 5.60 -18.00 -6.72
N MET A 75 6.75 -18.70 -6.71
CA MET A 75 8.02 -18.10 -6.30
C MET A 75 8.42 -16.93 -7.19
N ASP A 76 8.30 -17.09 -8.51
CA ASP A 76 8.62 -16.05 -9.47
C ASP A 76 7.74 -14.81 -9.26
N ILE A 77 6.44 -15.00 -9.00
CA ILE A 77 5.54 -13.88 -8.71
C ILE A 77 5.96 -13.20 -7.41
N THR A 78 6.12 -13.96 -6.30
CA THR A 78 6.48 -13.38 -4.99
C THR A 78 7.81 -12.61 -4.99
N THR A 79 8.73 -12.96 -5.89
CA THR A 79 10.03 -12.29 -6.04
C THR A 79 9.96 -11.06 -6.95
N ASN A 80 9.12 -11.10 -7.99
CA ASN A 80 8.96 -9.99 -8.92
C ASN A 80 7.97 -8.91 -8.45
N THR A 81 7.08 -9.24 -7.51
CA THR A 81 6.12 -8.30 -6.94
C THR A 81 6.60 -7.75 -5.60
N GLN A 82 6.46 -6.44 -5.41
CA GLN A 82 6.86 -5.79 -4.17
C GLN A 82 6.00 -6.22 -2.98
N LEU A 83 4.68 -6.26 -3.15
CA LEU A 83 3.73 -6.59 -2.09
C LEU A 83 2.88 -7.78 -2.53
N CYS A 84 2.98 -8.89 -1.81
CA CYS A 84 2.23 -10.10 -2.16
C CYS A 84 1.68 -10.79 -0.91
N VAL A 85 0.44 -11.25 -1.01
CA VAL A 85 -0.23 -12.03 0.03
C VAL A 85 -0.57 -13.39 -0.57
N VAL A 86 -0.01 -14.45 0.02
CA VAL A 86 -0.20 -15.83 -0.45
C VAL A 86 -0.98 -16.63 0.57
N HIS A 87 -2.12 -17.16 0.15
CA HIS A 87 -2.92 -18.09 0.94
C HIS A 87 -2.63 -19.55 0.54
N PHE A 88 -2.09 -20.29 1.49
CA PHE A 88 -1.93 -21.74 1.41
C PHE A 88 -3.21 -22.40 1.89
N PHE A 89 -3.94 -22.99 0.95
CA PHE A 89 -5.27 -23.54 1.19
C PHE A 89 -5.36 -25.02 0.85
N LYS A 90 -6.43 -25.66 1.33
CA LYS A 90 -6.83 -27.00 0.90
C LYS A 90 -8.37 -27.03 0.76
N PRO A 91 -8.92 -27.51 -0.37
CA PRO A 91 -10.35 -27.45 -0.66
C PRO A 91 -11.25 -28.18 0.36
N ASP A 92 -10.71 -29.17 1.07
CA ASP A 92 -11.42 -29.97 2.07
C ASP A 92 -11.70 -29.22 3.39
N PHE A 93 -11.06 -28.07 3.61
CA PHE A 93 -11.14 -27.35 4.87
C PHE A 93 -12.11 -26.17 4.78
N ASN A 94 -13.20 -26.21 5.55
CA ASN A 94 -14.19 -25.12 5.57
C ASN A 94 -13.59 -23.78 6.02
N ARG A 95 -12.65 -23.82 6.95
CA ARG A 95 -11.88 -22.65 7.41
C ARG A 95 -11.15 -21.92 6.28
N CYS A 96 -10.62 -22.65 5.29
CA CYS A 96 -9.97 -22.04 4.13
C CYS A 96 -10.97 -21.29 3.25
N ARG A 97 -12.22 -21.78 3.12
CA ARG A 97 -13.28 -21.10 2.36
C ARG A 97 -13.69 -19.78 2.99
N ILE A 98 -13.69 -19.71 4.32
CA ILE A 98 -13.95 -18.46 5.03
C ILE A 98 -12.84 -17.46 4.69
N MET A 99 -11.57 -17.86 4.82
CA MET A 99 -10.43 -17.00 4.50
C MET A 99 -10.43 -16.52 3.03
N ASP A 100 -10.79 -17.40 2.09
CA ASP A 100 -10.93 -17.06 0.67
C ASP A 100 -11.91 -15.87 0.46
N THR A 101 -13.09 -15.91 1.10
CA THR A 101 -14.10 -14.84 0.99
C THR A 101 -13.57 -13.47 1.44
N HIS A 102 -12.81 -13.44 2.53
CA HIS A 102 -12.24 -12.20 3.07
C HIS A 102 -11.08 -11.68 2.22
N LEU A 103 -10.19 -12.57 1.76
CA LEU A 103 -9.08 -12.20 0.88
C LEU A 103 -9.57 -11.71 -0.49
N GLU A 104 -10.63 -12.31 -1.03
CA GLU A 104 -11.25 -11.86 -2.28
C GLU A 104 -11.82 -10.44 -2.14
N SER A 105 -12.46 -10.15 -1.01
CA SER A 105 -12.95 -8.79 -0.71
C SER A 105 -11.80 -7.78 -0.58
N LEU A 106 -10.70 -8.15 0.10
CA LEU A 106 -9.54 -7.29 0.25
C LEU A 106 -8.81 -7.05 -1.08
N ALA A 107 -8.72 -8.07 -1.93
CA ALA A 107 -8.10 -7.96 -3.24
C ALA A 107 -8.76 -6.86 -4.07
N LEU A 108 -10.09 -6.74 -4.03
CA LEU A 108 -10.83 -5.69 -4.76
C LEU A 108 -10.58 -4.28 -4.22
N SER A 109 -10.26 -4.14 -2.94
CA SER A 109 -9.99 -2.84 -2.31
C SER A 109 -8.53 -2.42 -2.40
N HIS A 110 -7.59 -3.36 -2.37
CA HIS A 110 -6.16 -3.10 -2.31
C HIS A 110 -5.44 -3.53 -3.58
N TYR A 111 -5.41 -2.62 -4.56
CA TYR A 111 -4.70 -2.83 -5.82
C TYR A 111 -3.18 -2.74 -5.68
N GLU A 112 -2.66 -2.20 -4.57
CA GLU A 112 -1.22 -2.13 -4.34
C GLU A 112 -0.57 -3.50 -4.08
N ALA A 113 -1.34 -4.46 -3.57
CA ALA A 113 -0.83 -5.78 -3.20
C ALA A 113 -1.44 -6.89 -4.07
N ARG A 114 -0.64 -7.89 -4.39
CA ARG A 114 -1.08 -9.04 -5.18
C ARG A 114 -1.56 -10.17 -4.28
N PHE A 115 -2.82 -10.55 -4.41
CA PHE A 115 -3.42 -11.64 -3.63
C PHE A 115 -3.44 -12.93 -4.45
N LEU A 116 -2.81 -13.97 -3.90
CA LEU A 116 -2.66 -15.26 -4.55
C LEU A 116 -3.12 -16.38 -3.62
N LYS A 117 -3.57 -17.48 -4.21
CA LYS A 117 -3.79 -18.74 -3.49
C LYS A 117 -3.14 -19.92 -4.17
N ILE A 118 -2.70 -20.88 -3.38
CA ILE A 118 -2.14 -22.14 -3.88
C ILE A 118 -2.63 -23.30 -3.02
N ASN A 119 -3.00 -24.41 -3.68
CA ASN A 119 -3.28 -25.64 -2.97
C ASN A 119 -1.97 -26.22 -2.44
N VAL A 120 -1.90 -26.52 -1.14
CA VAL A 120 -0.73 -27.13 -0.50
C VAL A 120 -0.29 -28.45 -1.14
N GLU A 121 -1.20 -29.17 -1.79
CA GLU A 121 -0.88 -30.41 -2.52
C GLU A 121 -0.05 -30.16 -3.79
N ASN A 122 -0.16 -28.95 -4.36
CA ASN A 122 0.58 -28.56 -5.56
C ASN A 122 1.94 -27.90 -5.25
N CYS A 123 2.22 -27.55 -3.99
CA CYS A 123 3.46 -26.87 -3.58
C CYS A 123 4.15 -27.48 -2.35
N PRO A 124 4.45 -28.80 -2.36
CA PRO A 124 5.00 -29.49 -1.19
C PRO A 124 6.36 -28.94 -0.74
N PHE A 125 7.17 -28.39 -1.66
CA PHE A 125 8.49 -27.84 -1.30
C PHE A 125 8.34 -26.53 -0.51
N LEU A 126 7.50 -25.59 -0.94
CA LEU A 126 7.19 -24.37 -0.21
C LEU A 126 6.54 -24.67 1.14
N VAL A 127 5.60 -25.61 1.19
CA VAL A 127 4.96 -26.03 2.45
C VAL A 127 6.00 -26.52 3.46
N THR A 128 6.97 -27.32 3.00
CA THR A 128 8.05 -27.83 3.85
C THR A 128 9.05 -26.73 4.24
N ARG A 129 9.46 -25.90 3.28
CA ARG A 129 10.43 -24.81 3.48
C ARG A 129 9.90 -23.73 4.41
N LEU A 130 8.64 -23.35 4.25
CA LEU A 130 7.97 -22.35 5.06
C LEU A 130 7.43 -22.95 6.37
N GLY A 131 7.37 -24.27 6.50
CA GLY A 131 6.88 -24.94 7.71
C GLY A 131 5.37 -24.78 7.90
N VAL A 132 4.59 -24.85 6.82
CA VAL A 132 3.13 -24.76 6.87
C VAL A 132 2.56 -26.08 7.38
N GLN A 133 2.22 -26.14 8.67
CA GLN A 133 1.64 -27.33 9.32
C GLN A 133 0.14 -27.22 9.57
N VAL A 134 -0.38 -26.00 9.68
CA VAL A 134 -1.78 -25.72 10.04
C VAL A 134 -2.41 -24.88 8.95
N LEU A 135 -3.64 -25.25 8.55
CA LEU A 135 -4.42 -24.56 7.52
C LEU A 135 -5.67 -23.90 8.12
N PRO A 136 -6.12 -22.75 7.59
CA PRO A 136 -5.50 -21.95 6.52
C PRO A 136 -4.19 -21.30 6.96
N CYS A 137 -3.25 -21.06 6.05
CA CYS A 137 -2.04 -20.27 6.36
C CYS A 137 -1.87 -19.15 5.32
N VAL A 138 -1.82 -17.90 5.78
CA VAL A 138 -1.59 -16.74 4.92
C VAL A 138 -0.22 -16.19 5.24
N ILE A 139 0.62 -16.03 4.22
CA ILE A 139 1.95 -15.43 4.36
C ILE A 139 2.00 -14.20 3.48
N ALA A 140 2.41 -13.11 4.10
CA ALA A 140 2.63 -11.86 3.42
C ALA A 140 4.12 -11.68 3.12
N PHE A 141 4.41 -11.25 1.91
CA PHE A 141 5.75 -11.02 1.39
C PHE A 141 5.91 -9.55 0.99
N ILE A 142 7.05 -8.98 1.38
CA ILE A 142 7.52 -7.66 0.97
C ILE A 142 8.88 -7.85 0.31
N ASP A 143 9.00 -7.49 -0.97
CA ASP A 143 10.21 -7.64 -1.79
C ASP A 143 10.83 -9.05 -1.69
N GLY A 144 9.98 -10.08 -1.74
CA GLY A 144 10.37 -11.50 -1.65
C GLY A 144 10.69 -12.00 -0.22
N VAL A 145 10.64 -11.13 0.79
CA VAL A 145 10.89 -11.49 2.20
C VAL A 145 9.56 -11.64 2.95
N GLY A 146 9.39 -12.72 3.72
CA GLY A 146 8.19 -12.92 4.53
C GLY A 146 8.08 -11.89 5.66
N ALA A 147 7.09 -11.02 5.59
CA ALA A 147 6.87 -9.92 6.55
C ALA A 147 5.92 -10.30 7.69
N ASP A 148 4.84 -11.02 7.39
CA ASP A 148 3.90 -11.53 8.40
C ASP A 148 3.39 -12.92 8.01
N ARG A 149 3.00 -13.68 9.03
CA ARG A 149 2.44 -15.02 8.90
C ARG A 149 1.22 -15.14 9.79
N ILE A 150 0.12 -15.52 9.17
CA ILE A 150 -1.16 -15.80 9.83
C ILE A 150 -1.39 -17.30 9.73
N ILE A 151 -1.51 -17.96 10.89
CA ILE A 151 -1.77 -19.39 10.99
C ILE A 151 -3.19 -19.57 11.53
N GLY A 152 -4.06 -20.18 10.73
CA GLY A 152 -5.48 -20.30 11.02
C GLY A 152 -6.14 -18.93 11.19
N PHE A 153 -6.67 -18.70 12.39
CA PHE A 153 -7.23 -17.43 12.83
C PHE A 153 -6.48 -16.86 14.05
N GLU A 154 -5.29 -17.40 14.33
CA GLU A 154 -4.48 -16.98 15.46
C GLU A 154 -4.07 -15.51 15.28
N GLY A 155 -4.25 -14.69 16.32
CA GLY A 155 -3.94 -13.26 16.30
C GLY A 155 -5.00 -12.37 15.61
N LEU A 156 -6.11 -12.94 15.14
CA LEU A 156 -7.29 -12.19 14.69
C LEU A 156 -8.36 -12.07 15.78
N GLY A 157 -8.03 -12.49 17.02
CA GLY A 157 -8.81 -12.29 18.24
C GLY A 157 -10.10 -13.11 18.35
N HIS A 158 -10.43 -13.93 17.35
CA HIS A 158 -11.80 -14.40 17.13
C HIS A 158 -11.84 -15.82 16.54
N THR A 159 -12.85 -16.60 16.96
CA THR A 159 -13.24 -17.90 16.40
C THR A 159 -13.70 -17.78 14.94
N GLU A 160 -13.79 -18.91 14.23
CA GLU A 160 -14.20 -19.03 12.82
C GLU A 160 -15.48 -18.26 12.44
N GLN A 161 -16.34 -17.95 13.42
CA GLN A 161 -17.65 -17.29 13.27
C GLN A 161 -17.63 -15.77 13.49
N SER A 162 -16.58 -15.20 14.10
CA SER A 162 -16.51 -13.77 14.45
C SER A 162 -15.36 -13.03 13.76
N PHE A 163 -14.69 -13.69 12.82
CA PHE A 163 -13.64 -13.09 12.00
C PHE A 163 -14.22 -12.10 10.99
N THR A 164 -13.69 -10.87 10.97
CA THR A 164 -14.11 -9.84 10.01
C THR A 164 -12.99 -9.49 9.03
N THR A 165 -13.35 -9.05 7.82
CA THR A 165 -12.40 -8.59 6.79
C THR A 165 -11.50 -7.47 7.33
N ARG A 166 -12.03 -6.63 8.22
CA ARG A 166 -11.32 -5.51 8.84
C ARG A 166 -10.20 -5.97 9.78
N ASP A 167 -10.38 -7.08 10.49
CA ASP A 167 -9.34 -7.59 11.38
C ASP A 167 -8.13 -8.09 10.57
N LEU A 168 -8.40 -8.75 9.44
CA LEU A 168 -7.37 -9.17 8.50
C LEU A 168 -6.64 -7.98 7.89
N GLU A 169 -7.40 -6.98 7.45
CA GLU A 169 -6.88 -5.73 6.90
C GLU A 169 -5.94 -5.03 7.88
N VAL A 170 -6.37 -4.84 9.13
CA VAL A 170 -5.60 -4.16 10.17
C VAL A 170 -4.29 -4.87 10.43
N ARG A 171 -4.30 -6.20 10.42
CA ARG A 171 -3.07 -6.99 10.59
C ARG A 171 -2.12 -6.83 9.42
N LEU A 172 -2.62 -6.92 8.19
CA LEU A 172 -1.80 -6.76 6.99
C LEU A 172 -1.26 -5.33 6.84
N ILE A 173 -2.02 -4.31 7.27
CA ILE A 173 -1.54 -2.92 7.38
C ILE A 173 -0.45 -2.81 8.44
N ARG A 174 -0.61 -3.45 9.60
CA ARG A 174 0.42 -3.44 10.67
C ARG A 174 1.72 -4.09 10.21
N ALA A 175 1.63 -5.07 9.32
CA ALA A 175 2.76 -5.72 8.69
C ALA A 175 3.39 -4.89 7.55
N ASN A 176 2.87 -3.69 7.24
CA ASN A 176 3.25 -2.85 6.10
C ASN A 176 3.07 -3.52 4.72
N VAL A 177 2.20 -4.52 4.62
CA VAL A 177 1.96 -5.28 3.38
C VAL A 177 0.87 -4.62 2.56
N LEU A 178 -0.13 -4.03 3.23
CA LEU A 178 -1.13 -3.19 2.59
C LEU A 178 -0.82 -1.74 2.89
N ALA A 179 -1.00 -0.87 1.90
CA ALA A 179 -1.06 0.53 2.19
C ALA A 179 -2.32 0.76 3.03
N ARG A 180 -2.24 1.68 3.99
CA ARG A 180 -3.44 2.24 4.58
C ARG A 180 -4.14 3.00 3.46
N ASN A 181 -4.94 2.31 2.66
CA ASN A 181 -5.95 2.98 1.87
C ASN A 181 -6.66 3.90 2.84
N LYS A 182 -6.94 5.13 2.42
CA LYS A 182 -7.80 6.03 3.19
C LYS A 182 -9.18 5.38 3.19
N VAL A 183 -9.37 4.34 4.00
CA VAL A 183 -10.65 3.76 4.33
C VAL A 183 -11.37 4.89 5.02
N ASN A 184 -12.21 5.55 4.21
CA ASN A 184 -13.20 6.57 4.48
C ASN A 184 -12.99 7.33 5.80
N GLU A 185 -12.78 8.65 5.79
CA GLU A 185 -12.64 9.48 7.01
C GLU A 185 -13.70 9.16 8.09
N GLU A 186 -14.88 8.64 7.69
CA GLU A 186 -15.91 8.08 8.54
C GLU A 186 -15.48 6.91 9.45
N ASP A 187 -14.65 5.98 8.97
CA ASP A 187 -14.21 4.81 9.72
C ASP A 187 -13.11 5.13 10.75
N GLU A 188 -12.28 6.14 10.45
CA GLU A 188 -11.32 6.70 11.40
C GLU A 188 -12.03 7.56 12.45
N ARG A 189 -13.04 8.36 12.05
CA ARG A 189 -13.93 9.06 13.00
C ARG A 189 -14.65 8.10 13.93
N ARG A 190 -15.20 6.98 13.43
CA ARG A 190 -15.84 5.96 14.26
C ARG A 190 -14.87 5.29 15.23
N ARG A 191 -13.61 5.08 14.84
CA ARG A 191 -12.57 4.57 15.74
C ARG A 191 -12.24 5.56 16.85
N LEU A 192 -12.02 6.82 16.51
CA LEU A 192 -11.74 7.88 17.49
C LEU A 192 -12.91 8.08 18.46
N GLN A 193 -14.16 8.01 17.97
CA GLN A 193 -15.36 8.09 18.81
C GLN A 193 -15.48 6.90 19.77
N LYS A 194 -15.19 5.66 19.33
CA LYS A 194 -15.22 4.48 20.21
C LYS A 194 -14.11 4.48 21.26
N ILE A 195 -12.92 5.00 20.91
CA ILE A 195 -11.80 5.13 21.86
C ILE A 195 -12.14 6.19 22.92
N SER A 196 -12.71 7.32 22.51
CA SER A 196 -13.14 8.38 23.42
C SER A 196 -14.27 7.94 24.34
N ALA A 197 -15.25 7.16 23.84
CA ALA A 197 -16.35 6.64 24.66
C ALA A 197 -15.87 5.65 25.73
N LYS A 198 -14.87 4.82 25.39
CA LYS A 198 -14.30 3.86 26.34
C LYS A 198 -13.46 4.54 27.42
N GLN A 199 -12.72 5.58 27.08
CA GLN A 199 -12.00 6.40 28.07
C GLN A 199 -12.92 7.15 29.03
N GLN A 200 -14.12 7.50 28.57
CA GLN A 200 -15.11 8.18 29.41
C GLN A 200 -15.78 7.21 30.41
N ASP A 201 -16.14 6.01 29.97
CA ASP A 201 -16.65 4.95 30.88
C ASP A 201 -15.59 4.57 31.94
N ASP A 202 -14.32 4.44 31.54
CA ASP A 202 -13.23 4.08 32.47
C ASP A 202 -12.92 5.21 33.50
N GLU A 203 -13.24 6.48 33.19
CA GLU A 203 -13.06 7.63 34.11
C GLU A 203 -14.26 7.83 35.06
N ASP A 204 -15.46 7.46 34.65
CA ASP A 204 -16.68 7.55 35.46
C ASP A 204 -16.80 6.40 36.48
N GLU A 205 -16.12 5.27 36.28
CA GLU A 205 -16.09 4.12 37.20
C GLU A 205 -15.09 4.25 38.37
N ASP A 206 -14.16 5.23 38.36
CA ASP A 206 -13.15 5.44 39.41
C ASP A 206 -13.59 6.47 40.50
N TRP A 207 -14.84 6.94 40.44
CA TRP A 207 -15.38 7.95 41.37
C TRP A 207 -16.56 7.50 42.25
N ASP A 208 -16.88 6.19 42.31
CA ASP A 208 -17.86 5.60 43.25
C ASP A 208 -17.22 4.65 44.28
#